data_AF-A0A8J2NAD0-F1
#
_entry.id   AF-A0A8J2NAD0-F1
#
_cell.length_a   1.000
_cell.length_b   1.000
_cell.length_c   1.000
_cell.angle_alpha   90.00
_cell.angle_beta   90.00
_cell.angle_gamma   90.00
#
_symmetry.space_group_name_H-M   'P 1'
#
loop_
_entity.id
_entity.type
_entity.pdbx_description
1 polymer ?
#
loop_
_entity_poly.entity_id
_entity_poly.type
_entity_poly.pdbx_seq_one_letter_code
_entity_poly.pdbx_strand_id
1 'polypeptide(L)'
;MQRSQPDLRPFASTVSWLSEMPMLEITGLCGYQDQLRGDHHLSKDELADHLRNYVESFHLNVITSVKIVSTVYDKSTKRWNVKTNTLTVNLTVTAKHLVQATGIVSQKPYVPTIPDKNLFRGISIHSSEYKNGQTLVDQGVKSVLIIGSANTAFDILGDCQAAGLQATMNIRSPTYIVPVGYTRDIWSLGAYDLGVAVADRMFLTLPAVTLRKAGFPILNSADQSQALWSNLIERPGGHYIDTGGTEILAQGKAGIKAGVEPTAFTETGLLLSDRRTVDADAVIRCTRFADHDVCDTAIDILGNQATDSESLLGPREIATRFAATWGVGSEGGIRGMWKHHLHLKNYWVTGGFTVQHRWYPRVLALQIKAALEGILPPAYRTSE
;
A
#
# COMPACT_ATOMS: atom_id res chain seq x y z
N MET A 1 -27.23 41.67 26.60
CA MET A 1 -27.83 41.30 25.30
C MET A 1 -27.67 39.80 25.10
N GLN A 2 -28.74 39.04 25.34
CA GLN A 2 -28.82 37.61 25.02
C GLN A 2 -28.72 37.44 23.50
N ARG A 3 -27.76 36.63 23.03
CA ARG A 3 -27.77 36.10 21.66
C ARG A 3 -28.48 34.76 21.67
N SER A 4 -29.56 34.69 20.91
CA SER A 4 -30.40 33.52 20.67
C SER A 4 -29.59 32.37 20.05
N GLN A 5 -29.80 31.15 20.56
CA GLN A 5 -29.37 29.91 19.91
C GLN A 5 -30.11 29.76 18.57
N PRO A 6 -29.43 29.35 17.47
CA PRO A 6 -30.11 28.99 16.23
C PRO A 6 -30.72 27.59 16.35
N ASP A 7 -31.96 27.51 15.88
CA ASP A 7 -32.84 26.35 15.73
C ASP A 7 -32.19 25.22 14.91
N LEU A 8 -31.97 24.06 15.53
CA LEU A 8 -31.47 22.84 14.87
C LEU A 8 -32.64 22.14 14.17
N ARG A 9 -32.87 22.45 12.90
CA ARG A 9 -33.66 21.57 12.03
C ARG A 9 -32.75 20.55 11.34
N PRO A 10 -33.15 19.26 11.28
CA PRO A 10 -32.34 18.23 10.64
C PRO A 10 -32.18 18.48 9.15
N PHE A 11 -30.95 18.30 8.67
CA PHE A 11 -30.55 18.33 7.25
C PHE A 11 -31.28 17.22 6.48
N ALA A 12 -32.46 17.54 5.96
CA ALA A 12 -33.17 16.76 4.96
C ALA A 12 -33.29 17.63 3.70
N SER A 13 -32.39 17.46 2.72
CA SER A 13 -32.67 17.89 1.32
C SER A 13 -31.57 17.60 0.29
N THR A 14 -30.41 17.04 0.64
CA THR A 14 -29.40 16.63 -0.37
C THR A 14 -29.26 15.12 -0.55
N VAL A 15 -30.05 14.33 0.18
CA VAL A 15 -30.14 12.87 0.04
C VAL A 15 -31.21 12.46 -1.00
N SER A 16 -32.06 13.38 -1.47
CA SER A 16 -33.26 13.04 -2.26
C SER A 16 -32.96 12.20 -3.50
N TRP A 17 -31.89 12.49 -4.24
CA TRP A 17 -31.52 11.72 -5.44
C TRP A 17 -31.00 10.30 -5.18
N LEU A 18 -30.44 10.02 -4.00
CA LEU A 18 -29.97 8.69 -3.61
C LEU A 18 -31.05 7.90 -2.86
N SER A 19 -31.94 8.59 -2.13
CA SER A 19 -33.11 7.99 -1.48
C SER A 19 -34.26 7.67 -2.44
N GLU A 20 -34.24 8.25 -3.66
CA GLU A 20 -35.22 7.98 -4.71
C GLU A 20 -34.82 6.83 -5.65
N MET A 21 -33.61 6.26 -5.51
CA MET A 21 -33.32 4.97 -6.13
C MET A 21 -34.12 3.90 -5.38
N PRO A 22 -35.05 3.18 -6.03
CA PRO A 22 -35.80 2.13 -5.36
C PRO A 22 -34.83 1.09 -4.81
N MET A 23 -34.79 0.92 -3.48
CA MET A 23 -34.11 -0.20 -2.80
C MET A 23 -34.51 -1.58 -3.37
N LEU A 24 -35.63 -1.64 -4.10
CA LEU A 24 -36.15 -2.80 -4.80
C LEU A 24 -35.39 -3.20 -6.08
N GLU A 25 -34.56 -2.33 -6.66
CA GLU A 25 -33.73 -2.68 -7.84
C GLU A 25 -32.32 -3.15 -7.48
N ILE A 26 -31.85 -2.87 -6.26
CA ILE A 26 -30.50 -3.26 -5.79
C ILE A 26 -30.45 -4.75 -5.41
N THR A 27 -31.58 -5.33 -5.00
CA THR A 27 -31.69 -6.74 -4.58
C THR A 27 -31.66 -7.74 -5.75
N GLY A 28 -31.74 -7.28 -7.00
CA GLY A 28 -31.77 -8.13 -8.20
C GLY A 28 -30.45 -8.23 -8.96
N LEU A 29 -29.42 -7.47 -8.59
CA LEU A 29 -28.16 -7.41 -9.31
C LEU A 29 -27.14 -8.39 -8.73
N CYS A 30 -27.22 -9.64 -9.18
CA CYS A 30 -26.16 -10.66 -9.16
C CYS A 30 -25.22 -10.63 -7.93
N GLY A 31 -25.76 -10.97 -6.76
CA GLY A 31 -24.90 -11.27 -5.62
C GLY A 31 -24.35 -12.71 -5.75
N TYR A 32 -23.15 -12.95 -5.21
CA TYR A 32 -22.54 -14.28 -5.13
C TYR A 32 -23.50 -15.33 -4.53
N GLN A 33 -23.33 -16.62 -4.84
CA GLN A 33 -24.11 -17.66 -4.16
C GLN A 33 -23.88 -17.59 -2.64
N ASP A 34 -24.88 -17.92 -1.81
CA ASP A 34 -24.77 -17.79 -0.35
C ASP A 34 -23.57 -18.56 0.23
N GLN A 35 -23.19 -19.69 -0.38
CA GLN A 35 -21.99 -20.44 -0.02
C GLN A 35 -20.66 -19.69 -0.22
N LEU A 36 -20.66 -18.65 -1.05
CA LEU A 36 -19.53 -17.75 -1.30
C LEU A 36 -19.62 -16.47 -0.47
N ARG A 37 -20.73 -16.27 0.25
CA ARG A 37 -20.94 -15.16 1.18
C ARG A 37 -20.67 -15.67 2.58
N GLY A 38 -19.45 -15.51 3.05
CA GLY A 38 -19.04 -15.99 4.37
C GLY A 38 -17.82 -15.26 4.91
N ASP A 39 -17.54 -15.50 6.19
CA ASP A 39 -16.49 -14.83 6.96
C ASP A 39 -15.07 -15.36 6.66
N HIS A 40 -14.86 -15.90 5.47
CA HIS A 40 -13.59 -16.52 5.11
C HIS A 40 -12.52 -15.45 4.85
N HIS A 41 -11.50 -15.43 5.70
CA HIS A 41 -10.30 -14.64 5.46
C HIS A 41 -9.31 -15.49 4.67
N LEU A 42 -9.02 -15.08 3.43
CA LEU A 42 -8.06 -15.76 2.57
C LEU A 42 -6.71 -15.87 3.29
N SER A 43 -6.22 -17.10 3.40
CA SER A 43 -4.86 -17.37 3.82
C SER A 43 -3.85 -16.92 2.75
N LYS A 44 -2.59 -16.74 3.18
CA LYS A 44 -1.48 -16.45 2.25
C LYS A 44 -1.33 -17.54 1.18
N ASP A 45 -1.65 -18.78 1.52
CA ASP A 45 -1.44 -19.95 0.66
C ASP A 45 -2.56 -20.02 -0.40
N GLU A 46 -3.81 -19.79 -0.01
CA GLU A 46 -4.94 -19.65 -0.95
C GLU A 46 -4.73 -18.51 -1.94
N LEU A 47 -4.19 -17.37 -1.49
CA LEU A 47 -3.86 -16.26 -2.38
C LEU A 47 -2.73 -16.63 -3.35
N ALA A 48 -1.69 -17.32 -2.88
CA ALA A 48 -0.59 -17.79 -3.72
C ALA A 48 -1.07 -18.80 -4.77
N ASP A 49 -1.92 -19.74 -4.38
CA ASP A 49 -2.51 -20.73 -5.27
C ASP A 49 -3.41 -20.07 -6.32
N HIS A 50 -4.22 -19.09 -5.92
CA HIS A 50 -5.02 -18.31 -6.86
C HIS A 50 -4.16 -17.65 -7.94
N LEU A 51 -3.02 -17.03 -7.57
CA LEU A 51 -2.12 -16.40 -8.54
C LEU A 51 -1.48 -17.40 -9.51
N ARG A 52 -1.10 -18.60 -9.03
CA ARG A 52 -0.60 -19.68 -9.90
C ARG A 52 -1.66 -20.13 -10.90
N ASN A 53 -2.86 -20.38 -10.41
CA ASN A 53 -4.01 -20.79 -11.23
C ASN A 53 -4.37 -19.72 -12.26
N TYR A 54 -4.26 -18.44 -11.89
CA TYR A 54 -4.48 -17.32 -12.81
C TYR A 54 -3.45 -17.31 -13.95
N VAL A 55 -2.17 -17.48 -13.64
CA VAL A 55 -1.10 -17.56 -14.66
C VAL A 55 -1.34 -18.73 -15.62
N GLU A 56 -1.71 -19.90 -15.10
CA GLU A 56 -2.00 -21.09 -15.89
C GLU A 56 -3.24 -20.90 -16.77
N SER A 57 -4.37 -20.47 -16.18
CA SER A 57 -5.65 -20.30 -16.89
C SER A 57 -5.55 -19.34 -18.08
N PHE A 58 -4.77 -18.26 -17.91
CA PHE A 58 -4.60 -17.24 -18.93
C PHE A 58 -3.32 -17.41 -19.77
N HIS A 59 -2.59 -18.51 -19.60
CA HIS A 59 -1.35 -18.82 -20.33
C HIS A 59 -0.37 -17.63 -20.32
N LEU A 60 -0.19 -17.00 -19.15
CA LEU A 60 0.62 -15.79 -19.02
C LEU A 60 2.11 -16.12 -19.05
N ASN A 61 2.87 -15.34 -19.84
CA ASN A 61 4.32 -15.45 -19.87
C ASN A 61 4.93 -14.81 -18.61
N VAL A 62 5.24 -15.63 -17.61
CA VAL A 62 5.87 -15.19 -16.36
C VAL A 62 7.22 -15.85 -16.20
N ILE A 63 8.24 -15.05 -15.88
CA ILE A 63 9.58 -15.55 -15.55
C ILE A 63 9.82 -15.28 -14.06
N THR A 64 9.92 -16.34 -13.27
CA THR A 64 10.16 -16.27 -11.83
C THR A 64 11.64 -16.48 -11.51
N SER A 65 12.06 -16.17 -10.29
CA SER A 65 13.44 -16.39 -9.82
C SER A 65 14.49 -15.60 -10.62
N VAL A 66 14.12 -14.40 -11.07
CA VAL A 66 14.99 -13.50 -11.85
C VAL A 66 15.14 -12.16 -11.14
N LYS A 67 16.32 -11.55 -11.26
CA LYS A 67 16.56 -10.18 -10.78
C LYS A 67 16.96 -9.28 -11.96
N ILE A 68 16.33 -8.11 -12.06
CA ILE A 68 16.73 -7.07 -13.01
C ILE A 68 18.08 -6.50 -12.56
N VAL A 69 19.05 -6.42 -13.48
CA VAL A 69 20.39 -5.87 -13.22
C VAL A 69 20.66 -4.59 -14.00
N SER A 70 19.95 -4.36 -15.10
CA SER A 70 20.05 -3.15 -15.90
C SER A 70 18.78 -2.93 -16.71
N THR A 71 18.33 -1.68 -16.76
CA THR A 71 17.21 -1.23 -17.59
C THR A 71 17.65 0.02 -18.32
N VAL A 72 17.60 -0.03 -19.64
CA VAL A 72 18.08 1.04 -20.50
C VAL A 72 17.02 1.39 -21.53
N TYR A 73 16.75 2.67 -21.72
CA TYR A 73 15.98 3.14 -22.86
C TYR A 73 16.90 3.66 -23.96
N ASP A 74 16.85 3.04 -25.12
CA ASP A 74 17.58 3.47 -26.30
C ASP A 74 16.74 4.48 -27.10
N LYS A 75 17.23 5.73 -27.15
CA LYS A 75 16.54 6.83 -27.84
C LYS A 75 16.55 6.68 -29.36
N SER A 76 17.55 5.99 -29.91
CA SER A 76 17.69 5.78 -31.36
C SER A 76 16.68 4.76 -31.87
N THR A 77 16.56 3.62 -31.19
CA THR A 77 15.62 2.55 -31.57
C THR A 77 14.25 2.71 -30.92
N LYS A 78 14.11 3.61 -29.94
CA LYS A 78 12.90 3.84 -29.12
C LYS A 78 12.45 2.56 -28.40
N ARG A 79 13.41 1.84 -27.80
CA ARG A 79 13.19 0.54 -27.15
C ARG A 79 13.80 0.50 -25.76
N TRP A 80 13.11 -0.22 -24.89
CA TRP A 80 13.58 -0.63 -23.58
C TRP A 80 14.37 -1.92 -23.71
N ASN A 81 15.54 -1.98 -23.08
CA ASN A 81 16.37 -3.17 -22.94
C ASN A 81 16.51 -3.47 -21.45
N VAL A 82 15.96 -4.59 -21.00
CA VAL A 82 16.00 -5.04 -19.61
C VAL A 82 16.89 -6.27 -19.54
N LYS A 83 18.02 -6.15 -18.86
CA LYS A 83 18.91 -7.27 -18.56
C LYS A 83 18.55 -7.83 -17.21
N THR A 84 18.46 -9.15 -17.17
CA THR A 84 18.21 -9.92 -15.95
C THR A 84 19.37 -10.85 -15.70
N ASN A 85 19.61 -11.12 -14.42
CA ASN A 85 20.49 -12.20 -13.98
C ASN A 85 19.62 -13.30 -13.37
N THR A 86 19.85 -14.53 -13.78
CA THR A 86 19.28 -15.73 -13.16
C THR A 86 20.44 -16.62 -12.71
N LEU A 87 20.19 -17.59 -11.83
CA LEU A 87 21.23 -18.52 -11.39
C LEU A 87 21.83 -19.36 -12.54
N THR A 88 21.19 -19.39 -13.71
CA THR A 88 21.54 -20.30 -14.82
C THR A 88 21.72 -19.62 -16.18
N VAL A 89 21.09 -18.47 -16.45
CA VAL A 89 21.11 -17.77 -17.76
C VAL A 89 20.99 -16.24 -17.59
N ASN A 90 21.79 -15.48 -18.33
CA ASN A 90 21.57 -14.04 -18.51
C ASN A 90 20.58 -13.81 -19.66
N LEU A 91 19.42 -13.21 -19.37
CA LEU A 91 18.40 -12.89 -20.37
C LEU A 91 18.32 -11.37 -20.57
N THR A 92 18.27 -10.95 -21.84
CA THR A 92 17.94 -9.57 -22.21
C THR A 92 16.58 -9.55 -22.90
N VAL A 93 15.65 -8.77 -22.36
CA VAL A 93 14.31 -8.55 -22.94
C VAL A 93 14.27 -7.17 -23.58
N THR A 94 13.87 -7.11 -24.85
CA THR A 94 13.69 -5.85 -25.58
C THR A 94 12.22 -5.58 -25.85
N ALA A 95 11.73 -4.41 -25.44
CA ALA A 95 10.31 -4.04 -25.57
C ALA A 95 10.13 -2.59 -26.04
N LYS A 96 8.99 -2.29 -26.67
CA LYS A 96 8.63 -0.90 -27.02
C LYS A 96 8.10 -0.12 -25.82
N HIS A 97 7.43 -0.81 -24.89
CA HIS A 97 6.85 -0.25 -23.67
C HIS A 97 7.30 -1.06 -22.46
N LEU A 98 7.47 -0.38 -21.33
CA LEU A 98 7.82 -0.99 -20.05
C LEU A 98 6.77 -0.60 -19.00
N VAL A 99 6.16 -1.60 -18.35
CA VAL A 99 5.19 -1.41 -17.27
C VAL A 99 5.82 -1.87 -15.97
N GLN A 100 6.01 -0.95 -15.02
CA GLN A 100 6.47 -1.26 -13.68
C GLN A 100 5.29 -1.64 -12.79
N ALA A 101 5.31 -2.88 -12.29
CA ALA A 101 4.28 -3.47 -11.41
C ALA A 101 4.91 -4.04 -10.11
N THR A 102 5.89 -3.33 -9.54
CA THR A 102 6.71 -3.80 -8.42
C THR A 102 6.08 -3.63 -7.03
N GLY A 103 4.87 -3.08 -6.96
CA GLY A 103 4.26 -2.61 -5.71
C GLY A 103 4.93 -1.32 -5.20
N ILE A 104 4.25 -0.62 -4.30
CA ILE A 104 4.79 0.57 -3.61
C ILE A 104 5.17 0.12 -2.20
N VAL A 105 6.23 0.68 -1.62
CA VAL A 105 6.58 0.44 -0.21
C VAL A 105 6.94 -1.02 0.10
N SER A 106 7.60 -1.75 -0.82
CA SER A 106 7.90 -3.19 -0.62
C SER A 106 9.37 -3.57 -0.78
N GLN A 107 10.23 -2.68 -1.26
CA GLN A 107 11.56 -3.08 -1.71
C GLN A 107 12.65 -2.90 -0.65
N LYS A 108 12.56 -1.84 0.18
CA LYS A 108 13.55 -1.56 1.23
C LYS A 108 12.92 -1.39 2.62
N PRO A 109 13.18 -2.32 3.56
CA PRO A 109 12.80 -2.16 4.96
C PRO A 109 13.25 -0.79 5.49
N TYR A 110 12.33 -0.04 6.12
CA TYR A 110 12.75 1.13 6.87
C TYR A 110 13.24 0.64 8.22
N VAL A 111 14.54 0.80 8.47
CA VAL A 111 15.13 0.42 9.74
C VAL A 111 15.69 1.68 10.37
N PRO A 112 14.92 2.38 11.24
CA PRO A 112 15.44 3.56 11.92
C PRO A 112 16.66 3.19 12.75
N THR A 113 17.71 4.00 12.67
CA THR A 113 18.91 3.83 13.48
C THR A 113 18.55 4.13 14.92
N ILE A 114 18.59 3.10 15.77
CA ILE A 114 18.50 3.24 17.21
C ILE A 114 19.93 3.08 17.74
N PRO A 115 20.48 4.08 18.47
CA PRO A 115 21.81 4.01 19.09
C PRO A 115 22.04 2.75 19.93
N ASP A 116 23.31 2.41 20.14
CA ASP A 116 23.77 1.39 21.08
C ASP A 116 23.28 -0.05 20.81
N LYS A 117 22.87 -0.34 19.57
CA LYS A 117 22.40 -1.67 19.15
C LYS A 117 23.33 -2.82 19.55
N ASN A 118 24.64 -2.57 19.58
CA ASN A 118 25.65 -3.55 19.98
C ASN A 118 25.57 -3.98 21.46
N LEU A 119 24.86 -3.24 22.32
CA LEU A 119 24.66 -3.60 23.71
C LEU A 119 23.57 -4.68 23.88
N PHE A 120 22.58 -4.69 22.99
CA PHE A 120 21.42 -5.58 23.10
C PHE A 120 21.81 -7.04 22.86
N ARG A 121 21.53 -7.89 23.85
CA ARG A 121 21.91 -9.32 23.81
C ARG A 121 20.80 -10.22 23.25
N GLY A 122 19.61 -9.68 23.04
CA GLY A 122 18.46 -10.38 22.48
C GLY A 122 18.39 -10.34 20.95
N ILE A 123 17.28 -10.83 20.40
CA ILE A 123 17.06 -10.91 18.96
C ILE A 123 16.51 -9.58 18.44
N SER A 124 17.21 -8.93 17.50
CA SER A 124 16.76 -7.66 16.89
C SER A 124 16.57 -7.81 15.39
N ILE A 125 15.31 -7.87 14.95
CA ILE A 125 14.93 -8.14 13.55
C ILE A 125 13.95 -7.11 13.02
N HIS A 126 13.89 -6.93 11.69
CA HIS A 126 12.78 -6.26 11.02
C HIS A 126 11.65 -7.25 10.73
N SER A 127 10.41 -6.77 10.59
CA SER A 127 9.23 -7.59 10.23
C SER A 127 9.42 -8.44 8.96
N SER A 128 10.26 -8.00 8.02
CA SER A 128 10.61 -8.77 6.80
C SER A 128 11.47 -10.01 7.07
N GLU A 129 12.17 -10.05 8.21
CA GLU A 129 12.99 -11.18 8.65
C GLU A 129 12.20 -12.14 9.56
N TYR A 130 11.06 -11.69 10.08
CA TYR A 130 10.15 -12.48 10.92
C TYR A 130 9.57 -13.67 10.14
N LYS A 131 9.51 -14.84 10.79
CA LYS A 131 8.97 -16.07 10.20
C LYS A 131 7.64 -16.44 10.82
N ASN A 132 7.62 -16.64 12.13
CA ASN A 132 6.44 -16.87 12.96
C ASN A 132 6.84 -16.81 14.45
N GLY A 133 5.85 -16.75 15.33
CA GLY A 133 6.04 -16.74 16.79
C GLY A 133 6.73 -18.01 17.30
N GLN A 134 6.41 -19.17 16.74
CA GLN A 134 6.99 -20.46 17.16
C GLN A 134 8.52 -20.49 16.98
N THR A 135 9.05 -19.91 15.90
CA THR A 135 10.49 -19.82 15.65
C THR A 135 11.20 -19.04 16.76
N LEU A 136 10.56 -18.01 17.31
CA LEU A 136 11.12 -17.25 18.43
C LEU A 136 11.08 -18.07 19.73
N VAL A 137 9.99 -18.80 19.98
CA VAL A 137 9.86 -19.72 21.12
C VAL A 137 10.95 -20.80 21.07
N ASP A 138 11.19 -21.38 19.90
CA ASP A 138 12.24 -22.39 19.68
C ASP A 138 13.65 -21.83 19.92
N GLN A 139 13.83 -20.51 19.78
CA GLN A 139 15.06 -19.79 20.10
C GLN A 139 15.15 -19.35 21.57
N GLY A 140 14.19 -19.76 22.40
CA GLY A 140 14.15 -19.47 23.84
C GLY A 140 13.62 -18.09 24.21
N VAL A 141 13.04 -17.35 23.27
CA VAL A 141 12.41 -16.04 23.50
C VAL A 141 11.14 -16.23 24.35
N LYS A 142 10.96 -15.39 25.36
CA LYS A 142 9.73 -15.38 26.20
C LYS A 142 8.96 -14.08 26.05
N SER A 143 9.66 -12.98 25.79
CA SER A 143 9.11 -11.64 25.69
C SER A 143 9.52 -10.94 24.40
N VAL A 144 8.59 -10.20 23.79
CA VAL A 144 8.77 -9.53 22.49
C VAL A 144 8.31 -8.08 22.58
N LEU A 145 9.16 -7.16 22.14
CA LEU A 145 8.83 -5.75 21.94
C LEU A 145 8.62 -5.46 20.45
N ILE A 146 7.40 -5.10 20.07
CA ILE A 146 6.99 -4.79 18.70
C ILE A 146 6.96 -3.27 18.52
N ILE A 147 7.83 -2.74 17.66
CA ILE A 147 7.89 -1.30 17.35
C ILE A 147 7.02 -1.03 16.12
N GLY A 148 5.89 -0.35 16.29
CA GLY A 148 4.95 -0.05 15.22
C GLY A 148 3.50 -0.40 15.59
N SER A 149 2.55 0.13 14.83
CA SER A 149 1.13 0.11 15.19
C SER A 149 0.18 -0.01 13.99
N ALA A 150 0.67 -0.43 12.83
CA ALA A 150 -0.12 -0.67 11.61
C ALA A 150 -0.32 -2.18 11.38
N ASN A 151 -0.97 -2.58 10.28
CA ASN A 151 -1.31 -3.97 9.93
C ASN A 151 -0.25 -5.02 10.36
N THR A 152 0.97 -4.92 9.85
CA THR A 152 2.05 -5.88 10.16
C THR A 152 2.34 -6.02 11.65
N ALA A 153 2.26 -4.94 12.42
CA ALA A 153 2.51 -5.00 13.86
C ALA A 153 1.42 -5.77 14.60
N PHE A 154 0.16 -5.65 14.16
CA PHE A 154 -0.98 -6.38 14.72
C PHE A 154 -1.00 -7.85 14.28
N ASP A 155 -0.59 -8.16 13.05
CA ASP A 155 -0.46 -9.54 12.58
C ASP A 155 0.59 -10.29 13.42
N ILE A 156 1.77 -9.66 13.61
CA ILE A 156 2.85 -10.22 14.45
C ILE A 156 2.45 -10.28 15.93
N LEU A 157 1.67 -9.30 16.43
CA LEU A 157 1.14 -9.34 17.79
C LEU A 157 0.26 -10.59 17.99
N GLY A 158 -0.68 -10.82 17.07
CA GLY A 158 -1.57 -11.98 17.11
C GLY A 158 -0.81 -13.30 17.07
N ASP A 159 0.16 -13.42 16.16
CA ASP A 159 0.99 -14.63 16.02
C ASP A 159 1.87 -14.89 17.26
N CYS A 160 2.51 -13.84 17.81
CA CYS A 160 3.29 -13.95 19.04
C CYS A 160 2.41 -14.36 20.25
N GLN A 161 1.21 -13.80 20.38
CA GLN A 161 0.26 -14.18 21.44
C GLN A 161 -0.22 -15.63 21.29
N ALA A 162 -0.53 -16.05 20.07
CA ALA A 162 -0.90 -17.43 19.79
C ALA A 162 0.22 -18.43 20.12
N ALA A 163 1.48 -18.03 19.95
CA ALA A 163 2.66 -18.80 20.35
C ALA A 163 2.98 -18.74 21.86
N GLY A 164 2.24 -17.97 22.66
CA GLY A 164 2.44 -17.85 24.11
C GLY A 164 3.51 -16.85 24.55
N LEU A 165 3.98 -15.96 23.66
CA LEU A 165 4.98 -14.93 23.96
C LEU A 165 4.35 -13.72 24.67
N GLN A 166 5.04 -13.16 25.67
CA GLN A 166 4.67 -11.86 26.25
C GLN A 166 5.01 -10.71 25.30
N ALA A 167 4.02 -10.28 24.53
CA ALA A 167 4.17 -9.18 23.57
C ALA A 167 3.86 -7.80 24.19
N THR A 168 4.69 -6.81 23.87
CA THR A 168 4.47 -5.39 24.17
C THR A 168 4.60 -4.57 22.89
N MET A 169 3.66 -3.65 22.62
CA MET A 169 3.75 -2.73 21.50
C MET A 169 4.32 -1.37 21.93
N ASN A 170 5.30 -0.87 21.19
CA ASN A 170 5.76 0.52 21.26
C ASN A 170 5.19 1.33 20.08
N ILE A 171 4.42 2.37 20.40
CA ILE A 171 3.61 3.13 19.45
C ILE A 171 4.03 4.60 19.53
N ARG A 172 4.70 5.08 18.47
CA ARG A 172 5.15 6.48 18.40
C ARG A 172 4.02 7.45 18.09
N SER A 173 3.13 7.09 17.16
CA SER A 173 2.07 7.96 16.66
C SER A 173 0.72 7.22 16.61
N PRO A 174 -0.42 7.92 16.72
CA PRO A 174 -1.73 7.32 16.56
C PRO A 174 -1.88 6.59 15.20
N THR A 175 -2.61 5.48 15.20
CA THR A 175 -3.01 4.74 13.98
C THR A 175 -4.51 4.87 13.76
N TYR A 176 -4.93 5.01 12.50
CA TYR A 176 -6.35 4.90 12.13
C TYR A 176 -6.80 3.44 12.20
N ILE A 177 -7.73 3.12 13.10
CA ILE A 177 -8.26 1.76 13.29
C ILE A 177 -9.60 1.64 12.56
N VAL A 178 -9.73 0.64 11.69
CA VAL A 178 -10.95 0.36 10.93
C VAL A 178 -11.52 -0.97 11.41
N PRO A 179 -12.68 -1.03 12.08
CA PRO A 179 -13.31 -2.30 12.43
C PRO A 179 -13.56 -3.15 11.18
N VAL A 180 -13.25 -4.45 11.21
CA VAL A 180 -13.56 -5.33 10.07
C VAL A 180 -15.05 -5.36 9.72
N GLY A 181 -15.94 -5.18 10.72
CA GLY A 181 -17.38 -5.01 10.46
C GLY A 181 -17.69 -3.79 9.58
N TYR A 182 -16.95 -2.70 9.75
CA TYR A 182 -17.07 -1.52 8.89
C TYR A 182 -16.52 -1.76 7.49
N THR A 183 -15.46 -2.56 7.32
CA THR A 183 -15.00 -2.91 5.97
C THR A 183 -15.99 -3.82 5.25
N ARG A 184 -16.71 -4.68 5.97
CA ARG A 184 -17.76 -5.55 5.43
C ARG A 184 -19.09 -4.87 5.16
N ASP A 185 -19.29 -3.64 5.62
CA ASP A 185 -20.52 -2.91 5.37
C ASP A 185 -20.70 -2.62 3.87
N ILE A 186 -21.94 -2.67 3.39
CA ILE A 186 -22.31 -2.47 1.97
C ILE A 186 -21.92 -1.08 1.45
N TRP A 187 -21.77 -0.10 2.34
CA TRP A 187 -21.32 1.25 2.02
C TRP A 187 -19.78 1.39 2.07
N SER A 188 -19.07 0.30 2.31
CA SER A 188 -17.61 0.17 2.38
C SER A 188 -17.14 -0.95 1.45
N LEU A 189 -16.11 -1.74 1.80
CA LEU A 189 -15.63 -2.87 0.99
C LEU A 189 -16.69 -3.98 0.80
N GLY A 190 -17.75 -4.03 1.61
CA GLY A 190 -18.91 -4.91 1.42
C GLY A 190 -19.74 -4.58 0.18
N ALA A 191 -19.49 -3.45 -0.49
CA ALA A 191 -20.15 -3.11 -1.76
C ALA A 191 -20.02 -4.23 -2.82
N TYR A 192 -19.04 -5.13 -2.71
CA TYR A 192 -18.89 -6.28 -3.60
C TYR A 192 -20.03 -7.29 -3.57
N ASP A 193 -20.84 -7.28 -2.51
CA ASP A 193 -22.05 -8.09 -2.44
C ASP A 193 -23.11 -7.62 -3.45
N LEU A 194 -23.01 -6.36 -3.92
CA LEU A 194 -23.80 -5.80 -5.02
C LEU A 194 -23.28 -6.18 -6.42
N GLY A 195 -22.22 -7.00 -6.47
CA GLY A 195 -21.54 -7.40 -7.70
C GLY A 195 -20.33 -6.54 -8.04
N VAL A 196 -19.34 -7.18 -8.68
CA VAL A 196 -18.02 -6.59 -9.00
C VAL A 196 -18.12 -5.27 -9.75
N ALA A 197 -18.94 -5.21 -10.80
CA ALA A 197 -19.03 -4.03 -11.66
C ALA A 197 -19.67 -2.82 -10.96
N VAL A 198 -20.63 -3.07 -10.06
CA VAL A 198 -21.30 -2.03 -9.26
C VAL A 198 -20.33 -1.49 -8.21
N ALA A 199 -19.69 -2.38 -7.47
CA ALA A 199 -18.71 -2.03 -6.46
C ALA A 199 -17.49 -1.30 -7.03
N ASP A 200 -16.91 -1.79 -8.14
CA ASP A 200 -15.82 -1.10 -8.84
C ASP A 200 -16.24 0.30 -9.24
N ARG A 201 -17.46 0.48 -9.77
CA ARG A 201 -18.00 1.80 -10.06
C ARG A 201 -18.06 2.65 -8.79
N MET A 202 -18.63 2.17 -7.70
CA MET A 202 -18.70 2.91 -6.43
C MET A 202 -17.33 3.35 -5.91
N PHE A 203 -16.30 2.51 -6.01
CA PHE A 203 -14.95 2.86 -5.54
C PHE A 203 -14.17 3.77 -6.50
N LEU A 204 -14.40 3.65 -7.81
CA LEU A 204 -13.61 4.33 -8.84
C LEU A 204 -14.26 5.58 -9.40
N THR A 205 -15.58 5.74 -9.22
CA THR A 205 -16.30 6.98 -9.50
C THR A 205 -16.35 7.90 -8.28
N LEU A 206 -15.59 7.59 -7.22
CA LEU A 206 -15.28 8.59 -6.19
C LEU A 206 -14.63 9.78 -6.91
N PRO A 207 -15.28 10.94 -6.97
CA PRO A 207 -14.72 12.06 -7.67
C PRO A 207 -13.48 12.52 -6.89
N ALA A 208 -12.29 12.29 -7.43
CA ALA A 208 -11.11 13.02 -7.02
C ALA A 208 -11.20 14.42 -7.65
N VAL A 209 -12.14 15.24 -7.18
CA VAL A 209 -12.40 16.56 -7.77
C VAL A 209 -11.60 17.61 -7.02
N THR A 210 -10.72 18.25 -7.77
CA THR A 210 -10.09 19.53 -7.47
C THR A 210 -11.13 20.64 -7.32
N LEU A 211 -11.75 20.78 -6.15
CA LEU A 211 -12.55 21.95 -5.78
C LEU A 211 -11.71 23.03 -5.08
N ARG A 212 -10.66 23.53 -5.75
CA ARG A 212 -9.90 24.70 -5.26
C ARG A 212 -10.40 26.04 -5.82
N LYS A 213 -11.41 26.05 -6.71
CA LYS A 213 -11.90 27.29 -7.35
C LYS A 213 -13.25 27.83 -6.87
N ALA A 214 -13.87 27.24 -5.85
CA ALA A 214 -15.21 27.64 -5.40
C ALA A 214 -15.31 28.13 -3.93
N GLY A 215 -14.20 28.28 -3.20
CA GLY A 215 -14.18 28.97 -1.90
C GLY A 215 -15.14 28.43 -0.84
N PHE A 216 -15.31 27.11 -0.75
CA PHE A 216 -16.26 26.47 0.17
C PHE A 216 -15.53 25.63 1.24
N PRO A 217 -15.83 25.79 2.54
CA PRO A 217 -15.17 25.03 3.59
C PRO A 217 -15.81 23.65 3.73
N ILE A 218 -14.99 22.60 3.77
CA ILE A 218 -15.39 21.25 4.15
C ILE A 218 -14.29 20.69 5.05
N LEU A 219 -14.64 19.88 6.03
CA LEU A 219 -14.49 18.43 5.99
C LEU A 219 -15.31 17.80 7.13
N ASN A 220 -15.93 16.65 6.83
CA ASN A 220 -16.33 15.66 7.82
C ASN A 220 -16.31 14.19 7.30
N SER A 221 -15.27 13.34 7.27
CA SER A 221 -13.86 13.71 7.30
C SER A 221 -13.64 14.71 8.43
N ALA A 222 -14.18 14.33 9.62
CA ALA A 222 -14.87 15.16 10.66
C ALA A 222 -14.22 16.44 11.10
N ASP A 223 -12.92 16.36 10.97
CA ASP A 223 -11.98 17.41 11.11
C ASP A 223 -11.55 17.84 9.70
N GLN A 224 -11.61 19.15 9.40
CA GLN A 224 -11.14 19.85 8.20
C GLN A 224 -9.68 19.57 7.75
N SER A 225 -9.08 18.46 8.17
CA SER A 225 -7.75 18.01 7.80
C SER A 225 -7.60 16.50 7.46
N GLN A 226 -8.59 15.60 7.64
CA GLN A 226 -8.38 14.14 7.54
C GLN A 226 -9.52 13.37 6.83
N ALA A 227 -9.16 12.50 5.87
CA ALA A 227 -10.06 11.53 5.23
C ALA A 227 -9.33 10.19 5.04
N LEU A 228 -10.00 9.05 5.26
CA LEU A 228 -9.41 7.72 5.02
C LEU A 228 -8.83 7.62 3.60
N TRP A 229 -9.60 8.07 2.61
CA TRP A 229 -9.15 8.16 1.22
C TRP A 229 -7.95 9.08 1.04
N SER A 230 -7.88 10.20 1.77
CA SER A 230 -6.69 11.05 1.78
C SER A 230 -5.47 10.30 2.35
N ASN A 231 -5.62 9.58 3.47
CA ASN A 231 -4.52 8.81 4.05
C ASN A 231 -4.08 7.64 3.14
N LEU A 232 -5.02 6.99 2.45
CA LEU A 232 -4.72 5.90 1.50
C LEU A 232 -4.09 6.40 0.19
N ILE A 233 -4.48 7.58 -0.30
CA ILE A 233 -3.99 8.17 -1.56
C ILE A 233 -2.68 8.95 -1.37
N GLU A 234 -2.54 9.67 -0.26
CA GLU A 234 -1.39 10.56 0.00
C GLU A 234 -0.27 9.89 0.79
N ARG A 235 -0.58 8.98 1.74
CA ARG A 235 0.43 8.36 2.64
C ARG A 235 0.76 6.88 2.33
N PRO A 236 0.10 6.25 1.34
CA PRO A 236 -0.07 4.79 1.21
C PRO A 236 0.33 3.94 2.44
N GLY A 237 -0.38 4.10 3.57
CA GLY A 237 -0.10 3.33 4.80
C GLY A 237 -0.63 3.99 6.08
N GLY A 238 -0.18 3.51 7.25
CA GLY A 238 -0.51 4.13 8.55
C GLY A 238 -1.94 3.90 9.04
N HIS A 239 -2.56 2.79 8.64
CA HIS A 239 -3.87 2.33 9.12
C HIS A 239 -3.77 0.87 9.59
N TYR A 240 -4.73 0.43 10.40
CA TYR A 240 -4.96 -0.96 10.76
C TYR A 240 -6.41 -1.35 10.45
N ILE A 241 -6.62 -2.48 9.77
CA ILE A 241 -7.94 -3.12 9.67
C ILE A 241 -8.06 -4.10 10.83
N ASP A 242 -8.92 -3.78 11.78
CA ASP A 242 -9.08 -4.53 13.01
C ASP A 242 -9.84 -5.83 12.79
N THR A 243 -9.07 -6.91 12.74
CA THR A 243 -9.50 -8.30 12.63
C THR A 243 -9.51 -9.02 13.98
N GLY A 244 -9.38 -8.30 15.09
CA GLY A 244 -9.31 -8.84 16.46
C GLY A 244 -8.05 -8.47 17.22
N GLY A 245 -7.09 -7.79 16.57
CA GLY A 245 -5.83 -7.37 17.21
C GLY A 245 -6.04 -6.32 18.30
N THR A 246 -7.10 -5.50 18.22
CA THR A 246 -7.40 -4.53 19.29
C THR A 246 -7.96 -5.18 20.56
N GLU A 247 -8.63 -6.32 20.44
CA GLU A 247 -9.20 -7.05 21.57
C GLU A 247 -8.11 -7.58 22.50
N ILE A 248 -6.99 -8.04 21.94
CA ILE A 248 -5.79 -8.45 22.68
C ILE A 248 -5.31 -7.32 23.59
N LEU A 249 -5.30 -6.09 23.07
CA LEU A 249 -4.90 -4.89 23.82
C LEU A 249 -5.95 -4.52 24.88
N ALA A 250 -7.24 -4.52 24.51
CA ALA A 250 -8.33 -4.18 25.40
C ALA A 250 -8.43 -5.11 26.63
N GLN A 251 -8.12 -6.40 26.44
CA GLN A 251 -8.11 -7.41 27.50
C GLN A 251 -6.83 -7.39 28.35
N GLY A 252 -5.88 -6.49 28.07
CA GLY A 252 -4.62 -6.40 28.81
C GLY A 252 -3.68 -7.59 28.57
N LYS A 253 -3.90 -8.39 27.52
CA LYS A 253 -3.05 -9.54 27.19
C LYS A 253 -1.70 -9.13 26.62
N ALA A 254 -1.60 -7.90 26.12
CA ALA A 254 -0.34 -7.29 25.66
C ALA A 254 -0.15 -5.88 26.24
N GLY A 255 1.11 -5.52 26.49
CA GLY A 255 1.49 -4.21 27.01
C GLY A 255 1.52 -3.12 25.93
N ILE A 256 1.33 -1.85 26.32
CA ILE A 256 1.44 -0.70 25.40
C ILE A 256 2.37 0.36 26.00
N LYS A 257 3.27 0.89 25.16
CA LYS A 257 4.08 2.09 25.41
C LYS A 257 3.79 3.11 24.30
N ALA A 258 2.84 4.01 24.54
CA ALA A 258 2.35 4.97 23.55
C ALA A 258 2.95 6.37 23.71
N GLY A 259 3.05 7.11 22.61
CA GLY A 259 3.49 8.51 22.57
C GLY A 259 4.98 8.71 22.83
N VAL A 260 5.76 7.62 22.79
CA VAL A 260 7.19 7.60 23.10
C VAL A 260 7.93 6.78 22.05
N GLU A 261 9.13 7.20 21.73
CA GLU A 261 9.98 6.54 20.73
C GLU A 261 11.24 5.94 21.37
N PRO A 262 11.80 4.86 20.80
CA PRO A 262 13.07 4.32 21.26
C PRO A 262 14.21 5.29 20.97
N THR A 263 15.03 5.58 21.97
CA THR A 263 16.18 6.50 21.87
C THR A 263 17.53 5.80 21.95
N ALA A 264 17.60 4.60 22.54
CA ALA A 264 18.80 3.74 22.54
C ALA A 264 18.42 2.29 22.87
N PHE A 265 19.28 1.33 22.51
CA PHE A 265 19.24 -0.02 23.06
C PHE A 265 19.87 -0.05 24.46
N THR A 266 19.35 -0.94 25.31
CA THR A 266 20.01 -1.34 26.57
C THR A 266 20.49 -2.78 26.44
N GLU A 267 21.17 -3.32 27.45
CA GLU A 267 21.59 -4.73 27.43
C GLU A 267 20.41 -5.70 27.29
N THR A 268 19.26 -5.32 27.85
CA THR A 268 18.07 -6.16 28.00
C THR A 268 16.86 -5.67 27.20
N GLY A 269 16.95 -4.55 26.48
CA GLY A 269 15.81 -3.99 25.74
C GLY A 269 16.05 -2.60 25.15
N LEU A 270 15.13 -1.65 25.41
CA LEU A 270 15.18 -0.28 24.85
C LEU A 270 15.02 0.80 25.93
N LEU A 271 15.74 1.91 25.75
CA LEU A 271 15.50 3.20 26.38
C LEU A 271 14.50 4.00 25.53
N LEU A 272 13.51 4.63 26.18
CA LEU A 272 12.49 5.43 25.53
C LEU A 272 12.75 6.94 25.70
N SER A 273 12.08 7.76 24.87
CA SER A 273 12.20 9.22 24.88
C SER A 273 11.80 9.89 26.20
N ASP A 274 11.02 9.21 27.03
CA ASP A 274 10.63 9.65 28.37
C ASP A 274 11.56 9.14 29.50
N ARG A 275 12.73 8.61 29.13
CA ARG A 275 13.76 8.05 30.02
C ARG A 275 13.40 6.71 30.68
N ARG A 276 12.25 6.11 30.41
CA ARG A 276 11.91 4.76 30.90
C ARG A 276 12.59 3.69 30.05
N THR A 277 12.86 2.53 30.66
CA THR A 277 13.37 1.35 29.96
C THR A 277 12.29 0.29 29.79
N VAL A 278 12.43 -0.54 28.76
CA VAL A 278 11.57 -1.71 28.51
C VAL A 278 12.45 -2.88 28.13
N ASP A 279 12.44 -3.92 28.97
CA ASP A 279 13.18 -5.15 28.72
C ASP A 279 12.38 -6.10 27.81
N ALA A 280 13.08 -6.78 26.91
CA ALA A 280 12.53 -7.81 26.04
C ALA A 280 13.63 -8.74 25.50
N ASP A 281 13.31 -10.03 25.33
CA ASP A 281 14.22 -11.01 24.73
C ASP A 281 14.35 -10.81 23.21
N ALA A 282 13.32 -10.25 22.57
CA ALA A 282 13.33 -9.89 21.16
C ALA A 282 12.72 -8.51 20.90
N VAL A 283 13.30 -7.77 19.95
CA VAL A 283 12.78 -6.50 19.43
C VAL A 283 12.47 -6.67 17.94
N ILE A 284 11.20 -6.52 17.58
CA ILE A 284 10.70 -6.62 16.19
C ILE A 284 10.33 -5.23 15.69
N ARG A 285 11.01 -4.77 14.64
CA ARG A 285 10.74 -3.48 14.00
C ARG A 285 9.70 -3.62 12.89
N CYS A 286 8.52 -3.05 13.10
CA CYS A 286 7.41 -2.96 12.14
C CYS A 286 7.30 -1.53 11.60
N THR A 287 8.44 -0.95 11.22
CA THR A 287 8.59 0.47 10.91
C THR A 287 8.23 0.83 9.46
N ARG A 288 7.40 0.01 8.79
CA ARG A 288 7.09 0.11 7.34
C ARG A 288 8.34 -0.15 6.49
N PHE A 289 8.17 -0.27 5.19
CA PHE A 289 9.26 -0.03 4.24
C PHE A 289 9.31 1.48 3.97
N ALA A 290 10.48 2.04 3.71
CA ALA A 290 10.57 3.45 3.35
C ALA A 290 11.36 3.59 2.07
N ASP A 291 10.64 3.97 1.03
CA ASP A 291 11.19 4.55 -0.18
C ASP A 291 11.62 5.99 0.18
N HIS A 292 12.69 6.14 0.97
CA HIS A 292 13.17 7.45 1.46
C HIS A 292 13.53 8.40 0.31
N ASP A 293 13.96 7.81 -0.81
CA ASP A 293 14.08 8.47 -2.10
C ASP A 293 13.45 7.56 -3.16
N VAL A 294 12.42 8.09 -3.83
CA VAL A 294 11.75 7.41 -4.96
C VAL A 294 12.76 7.13 -6.08
N CYS A 295 13.78 7.98 -6.23
CA CYS A 295 14.84 7.80 -7.21
C CYS A 295 15.74 6.61 -6.86
N ASP A 296 16.19 6.49 -5.61
CA ASP A 296 17.02 5.35 -5.19
C ASP A 296 16.27 4.02 -5.33
N THR A 297 14.98 4.03 -4.96
CA THR A 297 14.11 2.85 -5.10
C THR A 297 13.89 2.49 -6.57
N ALA A 298 13.66 3.49 -7.43
CA ALA A 298 13.56 3.30 -8.88
C ALA A 298 14.88 2.76 -9.45
N ILE A 299 16.04 3.27 -9.00
CA ILE A 299 17.36 2.78 -9.41
C ILE A 299 17.53 1.31 -9.04
N ASP A 300 17.19 0.89 -7.82
CA ASP A 300 17.30 -0.53 -7.44
C ASP A 300 16.39 -1.45 -8.25
N ILE A 301 15.17 -1.00 -8.55
CA ILE A 301 14.22 -1.74 -9.40
C ILE A 301 14.76 -1.85 -10.83
N LEU A 302 15.29 -0.76 -11.38
CA LEU A 302 15.78 -0.67 -12.75
C LEU A 302 17.17 -1.31 -12.92
N GLY A 303 17.92 -1.50 -11.83
CA GLY A 303 19.28 -2.02 -11.80
C GLY A 303 20.34 -0.90 -11.77
N ASN A 304 21.57 -1.22 -11.35
CA ASN A 304 22.60 -0.20 -11.05
C ASN A 304 23.69 -0.04 -12.12
N GLN A 305 23.53 -0.68 -13.29
CA GLN A 305 24.52 -0.54 -14.37
C GLN A 305 24.36 0.80 -15.08
N ALA A 306 25.42 1.62 -15.02
CA ALA A 306 25.51 2.88 -15.76
C ALA A 306 25.59 2.65 -17.28
N THR A 307 25.25 3.69 -18.03
CA THR A 307 25.38 3.72 -19.49
C THR A 307 26.15 4.95 -19.92
N ASP A 308 27.25 4.77 -20.64
CA ASP A 308 28.16 5.87 -21.04
C ASP A 308 27.85 6.41 -22.45
N SER A 309 26.58 6.42 -22.87
CA SER A 309 26.19 6.89 -24.20
C SER A 309 25.08 7.92 -24.12
N GLU A 310 25.28 9.05 -24.81
CA GLU A 310 24.23 10.06 -24.95
C GLU A 310 22.97 9.52 -25.62
N SER A 311 23.04 8.42 -26.38
CA SER A 311 21.87 7.82 -27.04
C SER A 311 21.02 6.95 -26.10
N LEU A 312 21.55 6.62 -24.92
CA LEU A 312 20.93 5.74 -23.94
C LEU A 312 20.49 6.53 -22.71
N LEU A 313 19.37 6.14 -22.11
CA LEU A 313 18.99 6.56 -20.76
C LEU A 313 19.16 5.36 -19.84
N GLY A 314 20.11 5.46 -18.92
CA GLY A 314 20.36 4.45 -17.91
C GLY A 314 19.43 4.60 -16.71
N PRO A 315 19.50 3.67 -15.73
CA PRO A 315 18.63 3.64 -14.56
C PRO A 315 18.59 4.94 -13.75
N ARG A 316 19.75 5.62 -13.59
CA ARG A 316 19.84 6.90 -12.88
C ARG A 316 19.16 8.03 -13.66
N GLU A 317 19.38 8.09 -14.97
CA GLU A 317 18.72 9.04 -15.86
C GLU A 317 17.21 8.80 -15.90
N ILE A 318 16.77 7.55 -15.85
CA ILE A 318 15.34 7.20 -15.81
C ILE A 318 14.73 7.65 -14.47
N ALA A 319 15.40 7.36 -13.35
CA ALA A 319 14.91 7.71 -12.01
C ALA A 319 14.76 9.22 -11.78
N THR A 320 15.70 10.04 -12.28
CA THR A 320 15.60 11.51 -12.19
C THR A 320 14.45 12.10 -13.02
N ARG A 321 13.92 11.33 -13.98
CA ARG A 321 12.77 11.70 -14.82
C ARG A 321 11.46 11.08 -14.32
N PHE A 322 11.50 10.38 -13.19
CA PHE A 322 10.32 9.76 -12.62
C PHE A 322 9.38 10.84 -12.08
N ALA A 323 8.18 10.91 -12.64
CA ALA A 323 7.13 11.73 -12.06
C ALA A 323 6.71 11.16 -10.70
N ALA A 324 6.23 12.02 -9.81
CA ALA A 324 5.62 11.57 -8.55
C ALA A 324 4.52 10.54 -8.85
N THR A 325 4.55 9.41 -8.15
CA THR A 325 3.48 8.42 -8.16
C THR A 325 2.68 8.58 -6.88
N TRP A 326 1.35 8.52 -6.97
CA TRP A 326 0.43 8.80 -5.87
C TRP A 326 0.32 10.29 -5.50
N GLY A 327 -0.65 10.60 -4.65
CA GLY A 327 -1.12 11.96 -4.42
C GLY A 327 -1.99 12.50 -5.56
N VAL A 328 -2.75 13.56 -5.27
CA VAL A 328 -3.68 14.17 -6.22
C VAL A 328 -2.99 15.27 -7.04
N GLY A 329 -3.03 15.13 -8.37
CA GLY A 329 -2.53 16.11 -9.33
C GLY A 329 -3.44 17.34 -9.45
N SER A 330 -2.98 18.35 -10.19
CA SER A 330 -3.75 19.59 -10.39
C SER A 330 -5.05 19.37 -11.19
N GLU A 331 -5.10 18.28 -11.96
CA GLU A 331 -6.21 17.77 -12.73
C GLU A 331 -7.20 16.94 -11.89
N GLY A 332 -6.92 16.73 -10.60
CA GLY A 332 -7.73 15.89 -9.71
C GLY A 332 -7.45 14.39 -9.85
N GLY A 333 -6.62 13.96 -10.80
CA GLY A 333 -6.23 12.56 -10.97
C GLY A 333 -5.13 12.12 -10.00
N ILE A 334 -4.91 10.82 -9.91
CA ILE A 334 -3.74 10.26 -9.20
C ILE A 334 -2.50 10.49 -10.08
N ARG A 335 -1.42 11.02 -9.48
CA ARG A 335 -0.17 11.31 -10.21
C ARG A 335 0.56 10.03 -10.60
N GLY A 336 1.15 10.02 -11.80
CA GLY A 336 2.03 8.96 -12.31
C GLY A 336 1.45 7.55 -12.46
N MET A 337 0.29 7.25 -11.88
CA MET A 337 -0.30 5.91 -11.86
C MET A 337 -1.21 5.66 -13.05
N TRP A 338 -0.99 4.54 -13.75
CA TRP A 338 -1.79 4.04 -14.88
C TRP A 338 -1.95 5.04 -16.04
N LYS A 339 -1.05 6.01 -16.15
CA LYS A 339 -0.99 7.00 -17.23
C LYS A 339 0.43 7.14 -17.75
N HIS A 340 0.57 7.82 -18.89
CA HIS A 340 1.87 8.05 -19.52
C HIS A 340 2.76 8.92 -18.62
N HIS A 341 4.01 8.52 -18.40
CA HIS A 341 4.97 9.36 -17.68
C HIS A 341 5.49 10.49 -18.58
N LEU A 342 5.23 11.74 -18.20
CA LEU A 342 5.54 12.93 -19.01
C LEU A 342 7.01 12.99 -19.49
N HIS A 343 7.95 12.63 -18.62
CA HIS A 343 9.39 12.72 -18.90
C HIS A 343 10.03 11.39 -19.32
N LEU A 344 9.25 10.30 -19.43
CA LEU A 344 9.73 8.97 -19.81
C LEU A 344 8.85 8.39 -20.92
N LYS A 345 9.44 8.19 -22.10
CA LYS A 345 8.70 7.64 -23.24
C LYS A 345 8.35 6.18 -23.02
N ASN A 346 7.09 5.82 -23.24
CA ASN A 346 6.61 4.43 -23.22
C ASN A 346 6.87 3.70 -21.88
N TYR A 347 6.97 4.46 -20.80
CA TYR A 347 7.12 3.95 -19.45
C TYR A 347 5.83 4.16 -18.67
N TRP A 348 5.41 3.15 -17.91
CA TRP A 348 4.15 3.15 -17.19
C TRP A 348 4.31 2.55 -15.81
N VAL A 349 3.54 3.02 -14.84
CA VAL A 349 3.51 2.45 -13.49
C VAL A 349 2.10 1.98 -13.16
N THR A 350 2.00 0.79 -12.57
CA THR A 350 0.77 0.22 -12.03
C THR A 350 0.99 -0.29 -10.62
N GLY A 351 -0.05 -0.27 -9.81
CA GLY A 351 -0.01 -0.68 -8.41
C GLY A 351 -1.38 -0.47 -7.80
N GLY A 352 -1.43 -0.44 -6.46
CA GLY A 352 -2.68 -0.26 -5.74
C GLY A 352 -3.27 -1.57 -5.21
N PHE A 353 -4.56 -1.54 -4.89
CA PHE A 353 -5.30 -2.69 -4.36
C PHE A 353 -6.26 -3.26 -5.43
N THR A 354 -6.99 -4.33 -5.08
CA THR A 354 -7.78 -5.16 -6.01
C THR A 354 -8.68 -4.37 -6.96
N VAL A 355 -9.40 -3.34 -6.46
CA VAL A 355 -10.23 -2.45 -7.31
C VAL A 355 -9.40 -1.88 -8.47
N GLN A 356 -8.27 -1.28 -8.14
CA GLN A 356 -7.42 -0.57 -9.09
C GLN A 356 -6.80 -1.55 -10.09
N HIS A 357 -6.40 -2.74 -9.62
CA HIS A 357 -5.88 -3.81 -10.48
C HIS A 357 -6.94 -4.41 -11.42
N ARG A 358 -8.24 -4.28 -11.15
CA ARG A 358 -9.27 -4.73 -12.11
C ARG A 358 -9.62 -3.67 -13.14
N TRP A 359 -9.62 -2.40 -12.72
CA TRP A 359 -10.04 -1.30 -13.59
C TRP A 359 -8.93 -0.78 -14.48
N TYR A 360 -7.81 -0.39 -13.88
CA TYR A 360 -6.80 0.40 -14.59
C TYR A 360 -5.94 -0.40 -15.57
N PRO A 361 -5.67 -1.71 -15.42
CA PRO A 361 -4.90 -2.44 -16.44
C PRO A 361 -5.53 -2.41 -17.83
N ARG A 362 -6.87 -2.38 -17.92
CA ARG A 362 -7.56 -2.21 -19.21
C ARG A 362 -7.31 -0.81 -19.79
N VAL A 363 -7.42 0.22 -18.97
CA VAL A 363 -7.15 1.62 -19.39
C VAL A 363 -5.70 1.77 -19.85
N LEU A 364 -4.77 1.18 -19.11
CA LEU A 364 -3.35 1.16 -19.43
C LEU A 364 -3.07 0.40 -20.73
N ALA A 365 -3.65 -0.79 -20.92
CA ALA A 365 -3.50 -1.57 -22.15
C ALA A 365 -4.04 -0.81 -23.38
N LEU A 366 -5.17 -0.11 -23.24
CA LEU A 366 -5.72 0.73 -24.31
C LEU A 366 -4.81 1.92 -24.62
N GLN A 367 -4.22 2.57 -23.62
CA GLN A 367 -3.22 3.62 -23.84
C GLN A 367 -1.97 3.09 -24.55
N ILE A 368 -1.45 1.92 -24.15
CA ILE A 368 -0.31 1.27 -24.80
C ILE A 368 -0.65 0.95 -26.26
N LYS A 369 -1.83 0.36 -26.52
CA LYS A 369 -2.30 0.08 -27.88
C LYS A 369 -2.40 1.37 -28.71
N ALA A 370 -3.05 2.39 -28.18
CA ALA A 370 -3.19 3.68 -28.86
C ALA A 370 -1.84 4.35 -29.12
N ALA A 371 -0.86 4.20 -28.22
CA ALA A 371 0.50 4.68 -28.43
C ALA A 371 1.23 3.90 -29.54
N LEU A 372 1.06 2.57 -29.59
CA LEU A 372 1.61 1.72 -30.66
C LEU A 372 1.02 2.05 -32.04
N GLU A 373 -0.26 2.43 -32.08
CA GLU A 373 -0.98 2.82 -33.30
C GLU A 373 -0.83 4.31 -33.64
N GLY A 374 -0.19 5.12 -32.78
CA GLY A 374 0.01 6.55 -33.01
C GLY A 374 -1.23 7.44 -32.75
N ILE A 375 -2.29 6.88 -32.15
CA ILE A 375 -3.59 7.53 -31.92
C ILE A 375 -3.85 7.88 -30.44
N LEU A 376 -2.85 7.78 -29.56
CA LEU A 376 -3.00 8.13 -28.14
C LEU A 376 -3.55 9.58 -28.02
N PRO A 377 -4.67 9.83 -27.33
CA PRO A 377 -5.26 11.17 -27.29
C PRO A 377 -4.35 12.20 -26.58
N PRO A 378 -4.41 13.50 -26.94
CA PRO A 378 -3.59 14.55 -26.32
C PRO A 378 -3.65 14.59 -24.80
N ALA A 379 -4.85 14.36 -24.22
CA ALA A 379 -5.05 14.31 -22.77
C ALA A 379 -4.14 13.28 -22.06
N TYR A 380 -3.78 12.19 -22.74
CA TYR A 380 -2.89 11.15 -22.20
C TYR A 380 -1.43 11.32 -22.63
N ARG A 381 -1.09 12.40 -23.36
CA ARG A 381 0.29 12.73 -23.75
C ARG A 381 0.94 13.77 -22.83
N THR A 382 0.13 14.65 -22.25
CA THR A 382 0.59 15.87 -21.54
C THR A 382 0.07 15.99 -20.11
N SER A 383 -0.67 15.02 -19.58
CA SER A 383 -1.17 15.08 -18.20
C SER A 383 -0.02 14.86 -17.20
N GLU A 384 0.23 15.84 -16.33
CA GLU A 384 1.00 15.66 -15.09
C GLU A 384 0.26 14.74 -14.12
#